data_AF-A0ABD6FP40-F1
#
_entry.id   AF-A0ABD6FP40-F1
#
_cell.length_a   1.000
_cell.length_b   1.000
_cell.length_c   1.000
_cell.angle_alpha   90.00
_cell.angle_beta   90.00
_cell.angle_gamma   90.00
#
_symmetry.space_group_name_H-M   'P 1'
#
loop_
_entity.id
_entity.type
_entity.pdbx_description
1 polymer ?
#
loop_
_entity_poly.entity_id
_entity_poly.type
_entity_poly.pdbx_seq_one_letter_code
_entity_poly.pdbx_strand_id
1 'polypeptide(L)'
;LLAPYVGAPQFLAVRDARSGRELTRMPLGDWIARRHGSPYWVAHRADLHRALRARAAAEPLIDLTADAAVVSVRQDDKSVTVSPVAGRWCRSAG
;
A
#
# COMPACT_ATOMS: atom_id res chain seq x y z
N LEU A 1 -10.13 -7.59 5.93
CA LEU A 1 -9.25 -6.80 6.83
C LEU A 1 -9.45 -5.31 6.65
N LEU A 2 -9.44 -4.79 5.42
CA LEU A 2 -9.54 -3.33 5.20
C LEU A 2 -10.98 -2.83 5.00
N ALA A 3 -11.88 -3.62 4.42
CA ALA A 3 -13.24 -3.20 4.04
C ALA A 3 -14.06 -2.46 5.11
N PRO A 4 -13.99 -2.79 6.42
CA PRO A 4 -14.71 -2.03 7.45
C PRO A 4 -14.16 -0.61 7.70
N TYR A 5 -12.98 -0.28 7.17
CA TYR A 5 -12.23 0.95 7.45
C TYR A 5 -12.06 1.84 6.21
N VAL A 6 -12.90 1.65 5.18
CA VAL A 6 -12.85 2.44 3.94
C VAL A 6 -14.13 3.21 3.70
N GLY A 7 -14.00 4.37 3.07
CA GLY A 7 -15.10 5.07 2.41
C GLY A 7 -15.22 4.62 0.95
N ALA A 8 -16.45 4.45 0.47
CA ALA A 8 -16.77 4.10 -0.91
C ALA A 8 -17.59 5.22 -1.57
N PRO A 9 -16.94 6.30 -2.06
CA PRO A 9 -17.65 7.43 -2.65
C PRO A 9 -18.35 7.05 -3.96
N GLN A 10 -19.49 7.69 -4.20
CA GLN A 10 -20.28 7.50 -5.43
C GLN A 10 -19.75 8.31 -6.61
N PHE A 11 -18.99 9.38 -6.35
CA PHE A 11 -18.42 10.24 -7.38
C PHE A 11 -17.22 11.03 -6.84
N LEU A 12 -16.40 11.55 -7.75
CA LEU A 12 -15.42 12.59 -7.49
C LEU A 12 -15.86 13.87 -8.21
N ALA A 13 -15.87 15.00 -7.51
CA ALA A 13 -16.22 16.29 -8.10
C ALA A 13 -15.05 17.26 -7.99
N VAL A 14 -14.76 17.98 -9.07
CA VAL A 14 -13.81 19.09 -9.09
C VAL A 14 -14.61 20.38 -9.00
N ARG A 15 -14.22 21.27 -8.08
CA ARG A 15 -14.88 22.54 -7.85
C ARG A 15 -13.91 23.69 -8.01
N ASP A 16 -14.42 24.81 -8.50
CA ASP A 16 -13.71 26.08 -8.45
C ASP A 16 -13.50 26.48 -6.99
N ALA A 17 -12.26 26.77 -6.61
CA ALA A 17 -11.91 26.98 -5.20
C ALA A 17 -12.46 28.29 -4.62
N ARG A 18 -12.78 29.29 -5.46
CA ARG A 18 -13.28 30.59 -5.00
C ARG A 18 -14.80 30.61 -4.86
N SER A 19 -15.49 30.13 -5.89
CA SER A 19 -16.95 30.15 -6.00
C SER A 19 -17.62 28.88 -5.48
N GLY A 20 -16.87 27.79 -5.32
CA GLY A 20 -17.42 26.47 -4.99
C GLY A 20 -18.20 25.81 -6.14
N ARG A 21 -18.29 26.46 -7.31
CA ARG A 21 -18.99 25.96 -8.49
C ARG A 21 -18.38 24.66 -8.95
N GLU A 22 -19.22 23.66 -9.21
CA GLU A 22 -18.78 22.39 -9.79
C GLU A 22 -18.30 22.60 -11.23
N LEU A 23 -17.07 22.15 -11.51
CA LEU A 23 -16.44 22.21 -12.83
C LEU A 23 -16.66 20.90 -13.58
N THR A 24 -16.54 19.77 -12.87
CA THR A 24 -16.78 18.44 -13.43
C THR A 24 -17.07 17.41 -12.34
N ARG A 25 -17.62 16.28 -12.76
CA ARG A 25 -17.98 15.14 -11.92
C ARG A 25 -17.68 13.84 -12.64
N MET A 26 -16.93 12.96 -11.99
CA MET A 26 -16.62 11.61 -12.46
C MET A 26 -17.42 10.59 -11.64
N PRO A 27 -18.18 9.68 -12.27
CA PRO A 27 -18.88 8.62 -11.55
C PRO A 27 -17.87 7.61 -10.97
N LEU A 28 -18.07 7.25 -9.70
CA LEU A 28 -17.35 6.18 -9.02
C LEU A 28 -18.33 5.03 -8.73
N GLY A 29 -18.50 4.62 -7.47
CA GLY A 29 -19.43 3.55 -7.08
C GLY A 29 -19.29 2.29 -7.93
N ASP A 30 -20.41 1.77 -8.43
CA ASP A 30 -20.39 0.56 -9.24
C ASP A 30 -19.80 0.78 -10.65
N TRP A 31 -19.84 2.01 -11.16
CA TRP A 31 -19.35 2.31 -12.51
C TRP A 31 -17.84 2.07 -12.61
N ILE A 32 -17.07 2.59 -11.66
CA ILE A 32 -15.61 2.40 -11.63
C ILE A 32 -15.24 0.93 -11.41
N ALA A 33 -16.01 0.22 -10.57
CA ALA A 33 -15.81 -1.20 -10.31
C ALA A 33 -16.03 -2.06 -11.55
N ARG A 34 -17.12 -1.81 -12.31
CA ARG A 34 -17.37 -2.52 -13.57
C ARG A 34 -16.31 -2.23 -14.63
N ARG A 35 -15.81 -0.98 -14.69
CA ARG A 35 -14.83 -0.57 -15.68
C ARG A 35 -13.41 -1.07 -15.38
N HIS A 36 -13.01 -1.10 -14.11
CA HIS A 36 -11.62 -1.35 -13.69
C HIS A 36 -11.43 -2.63 -12.84
N GLY A 37 -12.50 -3.37 -12.56
CA GLY A 37 -12.46 -4.66 -11.85
C GLY A 37 -12.45 -4.57 -10.32
N SER A 38 -12.48 -3.37 -9.73
CA SER A 38 -12.43 -3.18 -8.27
C SER A 38 -13.05 -1.84 -7.86
N PRO A 39 -13.69 -1.73 -6.69
CA PRO A 39 -14.23 -0.46 -6.19
C PRO A 39 -13.13 0.60 -5.97
N TYR A 40 -13.55 1.87 -6.02
CA TYR A 40 -12.71 2.98 -5.57
C TYR A 40 -12.91 3.20 -4.07
N TRP A 41 -11.89 2.85 -3.27
CA TRP A 41 -11.89 3.02 -1.83
C TRP A 41 -10.97 4.16 -1.39
N VAL A 42 -11.46 4.95 -0.45
CA VAL A 42 -10.66 5.93 0.28
C VAL A 42 -10.42 5.34 1.66
N ALA A 43 -9.16 5.18 2.05
CA ALA A 43 -8.79 4.63 3.35
C ALA A 43 -7.84 5.58 4.06
N HIS A 44 -7.86 5.57 5.39
CA HIS A 44 -6.79 6.21 6.14
C HIS A 44 -5.48 5.43 5.93
N ARG A 45 -4.37 6.13 5.71
CA ARG A 45 -3.08 5.52 5.39
C ARG A 45 -2.65 4.49 6.45
N ALA A 46 -2.90 4.79 7.73
CA ALA A 46 -2.56 3.88 8.82
C ALA A 46 -3.35 2.56 8.77
N ASP A 47 -4.63 2.58 8.37
CA ASP A 47 -5.47 1.39 8.30
C ASP A 47 -5.07 0.48 7.12
N LEU A 48 -4.79 1.09 5.96
CA LEU A 48 -4.24 0.37 4.81
C LEU A 48 -2.92 -0.31 5.17
N HIS A 49 -1.99 0.45 5.78
CA HIS A 49 -0.70 -0.07 6.18
C HIS A 49 -0.83 -1.19 7.22
N ARG A 50 -1.72 -1.05 8.21
CA ARG A 50 -2.00 -2.09 9.22
C ARG A 50 -2.54 -3.36 8.58
N ALA A 51 -3.47 -3.25 7.63
CA ALA A 51 -4.04 -4.41 6.95
C ALA A 51 -2.98 -5.17 6.13
N LEU A 52 -2.10 -4.46 5.43
CA LEU A 52 -0.99 -5.05 4.68
C LEU A 52 0.04 -5.71 5.61
N ARG A 53 0.47 -5.01 6.66
CA ARG A 53 1.40 -5.56 7.66
C ARG A 53 0.85 -6.82 8.31
N ALA A 54 -0.43 -6.83 8.67
CA ALA A 54 -1.06 -8.01 9.28
C ALA A 54 -1.09 -9.22 8.34
N ARG A 55 -1.29 -9.00 7.03
CA ARG A 55 -1.21 -10.08 6.04
C ARG A 55 0.21 -10.57 5.84
N ALA A 56 1.17 -9.65 5.68
CA ALA A 56 2.57 -9.99 5.51
C ALA A 56 3.13 -10.76 6.72
N ALA A 57 2.78 -10.35 7.95
CA ALA A 57 3.19 -11.04 9.18
C ALA A 57 2.57 -12.46 9.34
N ALA A 58 1.51 -12.78 8.60
CA ALA A 58 0.85 -14.08 8.64
C ALA A 58 1.32 -15.01 7.50
N GLU A 59 2.13 -14.51 6.56
CA GLU A 59 2.64 -15.26 5.42
C GLU A 59 3.96 -15.94 5.81
N PRO A 60 4.06 -17.29 5.82
CA PRO A 60 5.27 -18.00 6.24
C PRO A 60 6.53 -17.68 5.43
N LEU A 61 6.37 -17.18 4.19
CA LEU A 61 7.48 -16.79 3.32
C LEU A 61 8.01 -15.37 3.58
N ILE A 62 7.42 -14.61 4.52
CA ILE A 62 7.76 -13.22 4.77
C ILE A 62 8.18 -13.01 6.22
N ASP A 63 9.45 -12.63 6.42
CA ASP A 63 9.95 -12.12 7.69
C ASP A 63 9.92 -10.58 7.71
N LEU A 64 9.29 -10.00 8.74
CA LEU A 64 9.26 -8.55 8.94
C LEU A 64 10.15 -8.14 10.11
N THR A 65 11.22 -7.41 9.81
CA THR A 65 12.10 -6.82 10.83
C THR A 65 11.98 -5.29 10.80
N ALA A 66 11.47 -4.71 11.89
CA ALA A 66 11.44 -3.26 12.07
C ALA A 66 12.82 -2.75 12.51
N ASP A 67 13.03 -1.44 12.42
CA ASP A 67 14.26 -0.76 12.88
C ASP A 67 15.56 -1.28 12.23
N ALA A 68 15.46 -1.94 11.07
CA ALA A 68 16.58 -2.48 10.31
C ALA A 68 16.94 -1.56 9.14
N ALA A 69 17.63 -0.45 9.43
CA ALA A 69 18.14 0.44 8.39
C ALA A 69 19.22 -0.27 7.56
N VAL A 70 18.91 -0.60 6.30
CA VAL A 70 19.84 -1.23 5.37
C VAL A 70 20.90 -0.22 4.93
N VAL A 71 22.18 -0.56 5.10
CA VAL A 71 23.32 0.31 4.73
C VAL A 71 24.26 -0.28 3.70
N SER A 72 24.19 -1.59 3.47
CA SER A 72 24.91 -2.19 2.35
C SER A 72 24.15 -3.36 1.75
N VAL A 73 24.35 -3.56 0.45
CA VAL A 73 23.84 -4.69 -0.32
C VAL A 73 25.00 -5.23 -1.15
N ARG A 74 25.24 -6.54 -1.08
CA ARG A 74 26.21 -7.25 -1.90
C ARG A 74 25.52 -8.38 -2.64
N GLN A 75 25.73 -8.46 -3.95
CA GLN A 75 25.18 -9.51 -4.80
C GLN A 75 26.30 -10.31 -5.44
N ASP A 76 26.14 -11.63 -5.49
CA ASP A 76 26.93 -12.55 -6.30
C ASP A 76 26.00 -13.41 -7.16
N ASP A 77 26.57 -14.28 -8.01
CA ASP A 77 25.81 -15.08 -8.99
C ASP A 77 24.73 -15.98 -8.36
N LYS A 78 24.76 -16.20 -7.04
CA LYS A 78 23.86 -17.12 -6.34
C LYS A 78 22.99 -16.47 -5.26
N SER A 79 23.32 -15.25 -4.82
CA SER A 79 22.67 -14.68 -3.64
C SER A 79 22.76 -13.17 -3.53
N VAL A 80 21.84 -12.60 -2.76
CA VAL A 80 21.88 -11.22 -2.30
C VAL A 80 22.05 -11.21 -0.78
N THR A 81 23.01 -10.44 -0.30
CA THR A 81 23.31 -10.24 1.12
C THR A 81 23.08 -8.80 1.50
N VAL A 82 22.35 -8.56 2.59
CA VAL A 82 21.99 -7.22 3.08
C VAL A 82 22.52 -7.03 4.50
N SER A 83 23.14 -5.88 4.77
CA SER A 83 23.67 -5.54 6.10
C SER A 83 23.01 -4.28 6.67
N PRO A 84 22.36 -4.37 7.85
CA PRO A 84 21.79 -3.22 8.53
C PRO A 84 22.80 -2.49 9.46
N VAL A 85 22.52 -1.25 9.86
CA VAL A 85 23.33 -0.44 10.81
C VAL A 85 23.61 -1.18 12.12
N ALA A 86 22.59 -1.87 12.65
CA ALA A 86 22.67 -2.76 13.79
C ALA A 86 21.61 -3.86 13.61
N GLY A 87 21.97 -5.13 13.85
CA GLY A 87 21.06 -6.27 13.65
C GLY A 87 21.75 -7.49 13.04
N ARG A 88 20.96 -8.54 12.77
CA ARG A 88 21.44 -9.77 12.15
C ARG A 88 21.44 -9.64 10.62
N TRP A 89 22.37 -10.34 9.98
CA TRP A 89 22.50 -10.42 8.53
C TRP A 89 21.36 -11.28 7.94
N CYS A 90 20.78 -10.84 6.83
CA CYS A 90 19.82 -11.62 6.06
C CYS A 90 20.36 -11.86 4.65
N ARG A 91 20.26 -13.11 4.18
CA ARG A 91 20.65 -13.54 2.83
C ARG A 91 19.42 -14.13 2.15
N SER A 92 19.11 -13.68 0.94
CA SER A 92 18.21 -14.41 0.05
C SER A 92 19.03 -15.31 -0.88
N ALA A 93 18.67 -16.59 -0.95
CA ALA A 93 19.14 -17.48 -2.00
C ALA A 93 18.27 -17.25 -3.24
N GLY A 94 18.92 -17.17 -4.41
CA GLY A 94 18.24 -17.13 -5.71
C GLY A 94 17.67 -18.48 -6.12
#